data_AF-G9KAX0-F1
#
_entry.id   AF-G9KAX0-F1
#
_cell.length_a   1.000
_cell.length_b   1.000
_cell.length_c   1.000
_cell.angle_alpha   90.00
_cell.angle_beta   90.00
_cell.angle_gamma   90.00
#
_symmetry.space_group_name_H-M   'P 1'
#
loop_
_entity.id
_entity.type
_entity.pdbx_description
1 polymer ?
#
loop_
_entity_poly.entity_id
_entity_poly.type
_entity_poly.pdbx_seq_one_letter_code
_entity_poly.pdbx_strand_id
1 'polypeptide(L)'
;QLAEHYLKSYYYPMNPAGILKKSGAGSAVDRLREMQSFFGLEVTGKLDDDTLDIMKKPRCGVPDVGEYNVFPRTLKWPKTNLTYRIVNYTPDLTHSEVEKAFRKAFKVWSDVTPLNFT
;
A
#
# COMPACT_ATOMS: atom_id res chain seq x y z
N GLN A 1 -10.93 3.73 -18.42
CA GLN A 1 -9.55 4.23 -18.21
C GLN A 1 -9.18 4.40 -16.73
N LEU A 2 -9.73 5.38 -15.98
CA LEU A 2 -9.37 5.58 -14.56
C LEU A 2 -9.64 4.35 -13.68
N ALA A 3 -10.90 3.91 -13.62
CA ALA A 3 -11.31 2.81 -12.74
C ALA A 3 -10.61 1.49 -13.08
N GLU A 4 -10.45 1.18 -14.37
CA GLU A 4 -9.73 -0.01 -14.81
C GLU A 4 -8.27 0.02 -14.37
N HIS A 5 -7.58 1.16 -14.55
CA HIS A 5 -6.21 1.33 -14.09
C HIS A 5 -6.12 1.20 -12.57
N TYR A 6 -7.03 1.83 -11.83
CA TYR A 6 -7.10 1.76 -10.38
C TYR A 6 -7.25 0.32 -9.89
N LEU A 7 -8.24 -0.41 -10.40
CA LEU A 7 -8.44 -1.80 -10.02
C LEU A 7 -7.20 -2.63 -10.39
N LYS A 8 -6.61 -2.43 -11.58
CA LYS A 8 -5.37 -3.11 -12.00
C LYS A 8 -4.20 -2.88 -11.05
N SER A 9 -4.02 -1.66 -10.56
CA SER A 9 -2.92 -1.31 -9.66
C SER A 9 -3.11 -1.85 -8.24
N TYR A 10 -4.35 -1.90 -7.74
CA TYR A 10 -4.59 -2.11 -6.31
C TYR A 10 -5.37 -3.38 -5.96
N TYR A 11 -6.17 -3.92 -6.89
CA TYR A 11 -7.12 -5.02 -6.68
C TYR A 11 -6.89 -6.25 -7.55
N TYR A 12 -5.97 -6.19 -8.52
CA TYR A 12 -5.45 -7.36 -9.22
C TYR A 12 -4.10 -7.73 -8.64
N PRO A 13 -4.03 -8.66 -7.66
CA PRO A 13 -2.77 -8.99 -7.00
C PRO A 13 -1.81 -9.57 -8.04
N MET A 14 -0.65 -8.93 -8.19
CA MET A 14 0.49 -9.63 -8.79
C MET A 14 0.87 -10.77 -7.84
N ASN A 15 1.18 -11.94 -8.41
CA ASN A 15 1.71 -13.09 -7.66
C ASN A 15 3.22 -13.23 -7.94
N PRO A 16 4.07 -12.25 -7.59
CA PRO A 16 5.49 -12.30 -7.94
C PRO A 16 6.21 -13.48 -7.28
N ALA A 17 5.74 -13.93 -6.11
CA ALA A 17 6.29 -15.09 -5.40
C ALA A 17 5.72 -16.45 -5.86
N GLY A 18 4.65 -16.48 -6.66
CA GLY A 18 4.06 -17.73 -7.18
C GLY A 18 3.33 -18.62 -6.16
N ILE A 19 3.12 -18.16 -4.93
CA ILE A 19 2.67 -19.02 -3.80
C ILE A 19 1.14 -19.11 -3.69
N LEU A 20 0.41 -18.08 -4.10
CA LEU A 20 -1.06 -18.14 -4.11
C LEU A 20 -1.57 -18.90 -5.34
N LYS A 21 -2.56 -19.78 -5.13
CA LYS A 21 -3.46 -20.19 -6.22
C LYS A 21 -3.94 -18.91 -6.88
N LYS A 22 -3.89 -18.83 -8.22
CA LYS A 22 -4.63 -17.82 -9.00
C LYS A 22 -6.01 -17.72 -8.35
N SER A 23 -6.28 -16.66 -7.58
CA SER A 23 -7.67 -16.32 -7.33
C SER A 23 -8.20 -16.12 -8.74
N GLY A 24 -9.16 -16.97 -9.15
CA GLY A 24 -9.70 -16.94 -10.50
C GLY A 24 -9.96 -15.49 -10.84
N ALA A 25 -9.56 -15.04 -12.03
CA ALA A 25 -9.63 -13.64 -12.41
C ALA A 25 -11.06 -13.14 -12.19
N GLY A 26 -11.31 -12.54 -11.03
CA GLY A 26 -12.60 -12.00 -10.65
C GLY A 26 -12.96 -10.99 -11.72
N SER A 27 -14.24 -10.95 -12.08
CA SER A 27 -14.71 -9.95 -13.02
C SER A 27 -14.35 -8.55 -12.49
N ALA A 28 -14.28 -7.56 -13.38
CA ALA A 28 -14.07 -6.18 -12.94
C ALA A 28 -15.12 -5.75 -11.89
N VAL A 29 -16.34 -6.29 -11.99
CA VAL A 29 -17.43 -6.09 -11.01
C VAL A 29 -17.07 -6.65 -9.65
N ASP A 30 -16.48 -7.85 -9.58
CA ASP A 30 -16.08 -8.45 -8.30
C ASP A 30 -14.98 -7.64 -7.62
N ARG A 31 -13.99 -7.15 -8.40
CA ARG A 31 -12.95 -6.27 -7.87
C ARG A 31 -13.48 -4.91 -7.45
N LEU A 32 -14.48 -4.40 -8.15
CA LEU A 32 -15.14 -3.17 -7.75
C LEU A 32 -15.90 -3.33 -6.44
N ARG A 33 -16.58 -4.46 -6.24
CA ARG A 33 -17.24 -4.80 -4.97
C ARG A 33 -16.25 -4.93 -3.82
N GLU A 34 -15.11 -5.57 -4.07
CA GLU A 34 -14.04 -5.71 -3.08
C GLU A 34 -13.46 -4.34 -2.69
N MET A 35 -13.24 -3.46 -3.68
CA MET A 35 -12.81 -2.08 -3.44
C MET A 35 -13.84 -1.28 -2.65
N GLN A 36 -15.12 -1.34 -3.03
CA GLN A 36 -16.20 -0.68 -2.29
C GLN A 36 -16.25 -1.14 -0.83
N SER A 37 -16.15 -2.45 -0.60
CA SER A 37 -16.10 -3.03 0.74
C SER A 37 -14.89 -2.54 1.54
N PHE A 38 -13.69 -2.52 0.94
CA PHE A 38 -12.45 -2.06 1.59
C PHE A 38 -12.54 -0.62 2.09
N PHE A 39 -13.19 0.26 1.32
CA PHE A 39 -13.39 1.66 1.67
C PHE A 39 -14.68 1.94 2.45
N GLY A 40 -15.46 0.91 2.78
CA GLY A 40 -16.71 1.04 3.52
C GLY A 40 -17.83 1.75 2.72
N LEU A 41 -17.79 1.67 1.39
CA LEU A 41 -18.85 2.14 0.50
C LEU A 41 -19.98 1.11 0.39
N GLU A 42 -21.12 1.52 -0.14
CA GLU A 42 -22.18 0.59 -0.53
C GLU A 42 -21.67 -0.35 -1.63
N VAL A 43 -21.83 -1.66 -1.44
CA VAL A 43 -21.28 -2.67 -2.35
C VAL A 43 -22.22 -2.89 -3.54
N THR A 44 -22.23 -1.93 -4.46
CA THR A 44 -23.10 -1.94 -5.65
C THR A 44 -22.52 -2.78 -6.80
N GLY A 45 -21.18 -2.89 -6.87
CA GLY A 45 -20.46 -3.41 -8.03
C GLY A 45 -20.60 -2.53 -9.28
N LYS A 46 -21.06 -1.30 -9.12
CA LYS A 46 -21.18 -0.29 -10.17
C LYS A 46 -20.20 0.83 -9.91
N LEU A 47 -19.77 1.48 -10.98
CA LEU A 47 -18.93 2.66 -10.88
C LEU A 47 -19.80 3.89 -10.63
N ASP A 48 -20.27 4.00 -9.39
CA ASP A 48 -21.05 5.15 -8.90
C ASP A 48 -20.15 6.34 -8.52
N ASP A 49 -20.78 7.50 -8.30
CA ASP A 49 -20.07 8.76 -8.04
C ASP A 49 -19.22 8.69 -6.76
N ASP A 50 -19.73 8.06 -5.70
CA ASP A 50 -18.98 7.85 -4.45
C ASP A 50 -17.72 7.01 -4.68
N THR A 51 -17.84 5.94 -5.47
CA THR A 51 -16.70 5.10 -5.85
C THR A 51 -15.67 5.89 -6.66
N LEU A 52 -16.12 6.68 -7.63
CA LEU A 52 -15.25 7.54 -8.45
C LEU A 52 -14.53 8.60 -7.63
N ASP A 53 -15.21 9.20 -6.66
CA ASP A 53 -14.64 10.22 -5.80
C ASP A 53 -13.56 9.65 -4.88
N ILE A 54 -13.72 8.42 -4.38
CA ILE A 54 -12.64 7.71 -3.68
C ILE A 54 -11.49 7.39 -4.65
N MET A 55 -11.77 6.90 -5.85
CA MET A 55 -10.72 6.53 -6.81
C MET A 55 -9.85 7.71 -7.27
N LYS A 56 -10.36 8.94 -7.22
CA LYS A 56 -9.63 10.17 -7.60
C LYS A 56 -8.73 10.72 -6.48
N LYS A 57 -8.92 10.29 -5.22
CA LYS A 57 -8.12 10.81 -4.09
C LYS A 57 -6.66 10.35 -4.19
N PRO A 58 -5.67 11.22 -3.93
CA PRO A 58 -4.27 10.81 -3.82
C PRO A 58 -4.10 9.71 -2.78
N ARG A 59 -3.27 8.70 -3.08
CA ARG A 59 -3.13 7.52 -2.24
C ARG A 59 -1.74 6.88 -2.32
N CYS A 60 -1.51 5.89 -1.46
CA CYS A 60 -0.30 5.05 -1.50
C CYS A 60 -0.27 4.17 -2.76
N GLY A 61 0.93 3.86 -3.26
CA GLY A 61 1.13 2.97 -4.42
C GLY A 61 1.07 1.47 -4.11
N VAL A 62 0.87 1.11 -2.84
CA VAL A 62 0.84 -0.29 -2.38
C VAL A 62 -0.54 -0.90 -2.64
N PRO A 63 -0.65 -2.13 -3.19
CA PRO A 63 -1.94 -2.79 -3.41
C PRO A 63 -2.76 -2.97 -2.12
N ASP A 64 -4.08 -2.89 -2.24
CA ASP A 64 -5.00 -3.03 -1.10
C ASP A 64 -5.29 -4.50 -0.78
N VAL A 65 -5.14 -5.39 -1.78
CA VAL A 65 -5.42 -6.82 -1.66
C VAL A 65 -4.25 -7.66 -2.17
N GLY A 66 -4.12 -8.87 -1.61
CA GLY A 66 -3.05 -9.80 -1.92
C GLY A 66 -1.97 -9.86 -0.84
N GLU A 67 -1.08 -10.84 -0.98
CA GLU A 67 0.05 -10.97 -0.07
C GLU A 67 1.12 -9.93 -0.40
N TYR A 68 1.62 -9.24 0.63
CA TYR A 68 2.79 -8.34 0.60
C TYR A 68 4.11 -9.10 0.35
N ASN A 69 4.07 -10.21 -0.37
CA ASN A 69 5.20 -11.12 -0.57
C ASN A 69 6.02 -10.68 -1.78
N VAL A 70 6.67 -9.52 -1.67
CA VAL A 70 7.84 -9.21 -2.51
C VAL A 70 9.06 -10.02 -2.04
N PHE A 71 9.03 -10.54 -0.79
CA PHE A 71 10.07 -11.37 -0.20
C PHE A 71 9.48 -12.66 0.41
N PRO A 72 10.18 -13.81 0.37
CA PRO A 72 9.68 -15.05 0.95
C PRO A 72 9.59 -15.03 2.50
N ARG A 73 8.41 -15.42 2.99
CA ARG A 73 8.11 -16.20 4.21
C ARG A 73 8.32 -15.63 5.62
N THR A 74 8.74 -14.37 5.80
CA THR A 74 8.50 -13.67 7.08
C THR A 74 8.56 -12.16 6.93
N LEU A 75 7.42 -11.46 7.10
CA LEU A 75 7.32 -10.00 6.99
C LEU A 75 7.78 -9.24 8.26
N LYS A 76 8.27 -9.97 9.26
CA LYS A 76 8.74 -9.42 10.53
C LYS A 76 10.26 -9.36 10.54
N TRP A 77 10.82 -8.22 10.94
CA TRP A 77 12.24 -8.10 11.21
C TRP A 77 12.68 -9.04 12.36
N PRO A 78 13.74 -9.84 12.19
CA PRO A 78 14.23 -10.74 13.24
C PRO A 78 14.92 -9.99 14.39
N LYS A 79 15.24 -8.70 14.18
CA LYS A 79 15.91 -7.82 15.14
C LYS A 79 15.09 -6.54 15.33
N THR A 80 15.28 -5.90 16.48
CA THR A 80 14.59 -4.65 16.82
C THR A 80 15.41 -3.40 16.50
N ASN A 81 16.74 -3.51 16.47
CA ASN A 81 17.63 -2.43 16.04
C ASN A 81 17.78 -2.45 14.51
N LEU A 82 17.11 -1.52 13.86
CA LEU A 82 17.06 -1.36 12.41
C LEU A 82 17.88 -0.14 12.00
N THR A 83 18.57 -0.26 10.87
CA THR A 83 19.35 0.85 10.30
C THR A 83 18.72 1.31 8.98
N TYR A 84 18.80 2.60 8.69
CA TYR A 84 18.32 3.14 7.41
C TYR A 84 19.32 4.14 6.82
N ARG A 85 19.23 4.34 5.50
CA ARG A 85 20.04 5.33 4.79
C ARG A 85 19.18 6.05 3.77
N ILE A 86 19.21 7.37 3.81
CA ILE A 86 18.61 8.20 2.77
C ILE A 86 19.57 8.22 1.60
N VAL A 87 19.19 7.58 0.49
CA VAL A 87 20.01 7.51 -0.73
C VAL A 87 19.79 8.75 -1.59
N ASN A 88 18.53 9.18 -1.73
CA ASN A 88 18.12 10.29 -2.56
C ASN A 88 17.28 11.29 -1.75
N TYR A 89 17.41 12.56 -2.08
CA TYR A 89 16.65 13.66 -1.50
C TYR A 89 15.72 14.27 -2.56
N THR A 90 14.60 14.84 -2.11
CA THR A 90 13.75 15.65 -2.99
C THR A 90 14.36 17.05 -3.16
N PRO A 91 14.29 17.67 -4.36
CA PRO A 91 14.67 19.06 -4.53
C PRO A 91 13.73 20.05 -3.83
N ASP A 92 12.52 19.62 -3.44
CA ASP A 92 11.50 20.50 -2.85
C ASP A 92 11.80 20.90 -1.39
N LEU A 93 12.71 20.19 -0.72
CA LEU A 93 13.04 20.37 0.71
C LEU A 93 14.54 20.36 0.92
N THR A 94 15.00 21.04 1.98
CA THR A 94 16.40 20.93 2.40
C THR A 94 16.70 19.53 2.94
N HIS A 95 17.96 19.10 2.86
CA HIS A 95 18.38 17.80 3.41
C HIS A 95 18.01 17.64 4.89
N SER A 96 18.16 18.70 5.69
CA SER A 96 17.82 18.69 7.11
C SER A 96 16.32 18.47 7.36
N GLU A 97 15.46 19.09 6.55
CA GLU A 97 14.01 18.88 6.64
C GLU A 97 13.62 17.45 6.28
N VAL A 98 14.23 16.89 5.22
CA VAL A 98 14.01 15.50 4.81
C VAL A 98 14.47 14.54 5.91
N GLU A 99 15.68 14.71 6.45
CA GLU A 99 16.18 13.90 7.57
C GLU A 99 15.27 13.99 8.80
N LYS A 100 14.83 15.20 9.15
CA LYS A 100 13.90 15.43 10.27
C LYS A 100 12.55 14.77 10.02
N ALA A 101 12.04 14.80 8.80
CA ALA A 101 10.79 14.14 8.42
C ALA A 101 10.91 12.62 8.57
N PHE A 102 11.98 12.00 8.06
CA PHE A 102 12.21 10.56 8.22
C PHE A 102 12.41 10.16 9.69
N ARG A 103 13.18 10.91 10.48
CA ARG A 103 13.34 10.65 11.92
C ARG A 103 11.99 10.69 12.65
N LYS A 104 11.13 11.67 12.35
CA LYS A 104 9.78 11.75 12.91
C LYS A 104 8.89 10.59 12.47
N ALA A 105 8.96 10.18 11.20
CA ALA A 105 8.20 9.05 10.68
C ALA A 105 8.59 7.73 11.37
N PHE A 106 9.88 7.47 11.57
CA PHE A 106 10.33 6.30 12.34
C PHE A 106 9.93 6.38 13.81
N LYS A 107 9.94 7.58 14.39
CA LYS A 107 9.52 7.78 15.78
C LYS A 107 8.09 7.32 16.06
N VAL A 108 7.15 7.52 15.12
CA VAL A 108 5.77 7.05 15.24
C VAL A 108 5.71 5.55 15.55
N TRP A 109 6.60 4.75 14.96
CA TRP A 109 6.66 3.30 15.19
C TRP A 109 7.44 2.93 16.45
N SER A 110 8.57 3.61 16.72
CA SER A 110 9.36 3.32 17.94
C SER A 110 8.64 3.71 19.23
N ASP A 111 7.70 4.66 19.18
CA ASP A 111 6.97 5.12 20.37
C ASP A 111 6.01 4.06 20.93
N VAL A 112 5.63 3.08 20.11
CA VAL A 112 4.66 2.03 20.47
C VAL A 112 5.19 0.61 20.26
N THR A 113 6.47 0.45 19.93
CA THR A 113 7.11 -0.86 19.71
C THR A 113 8.53 -0.87 20.28
N PRO A 114 9.14 -2.06 20.49
CA PRO A 114 10.56 -2.15 20.84
C PRO A 114 11.52 -1.82 19.68
N LEU A 115 11.02 -1.42 18.50
CA LEU A 115 11.87 -1.10 17.35
C LEU A 115 12.66 0.19 17.60
N ASN A 116 13.92 0.17 17.21
CA ASN A 116 14.81 1.31 17.24
C ASN A 116 15.41 1.53 15.85
N PHE A 117 15.54 2.79 15.44
CA PHE A 117 15.98 3.17 14.10
C PHE A 117 17.21 4.08 14.17
N THR A 118 18.29 3.68 13.52
CA THR A 118 19.57 4.43 13.50
C THR A 118 20.07 4.69 12.09
#